data_AF-A0A5N6KML3-F1
#
_entry.id   AF-A0A5N6KML3-F1
#
_cell.length_a   1.000
_cell.length_b   1.000
_cell.length_c   1.000
_cell.angle_alpha   90.00
_cell.angle_beta   90.00
_cell.angle_gamma   90.00
#
_symmetry.space_group_name_H-M   'P 1'
#
loop_
_entity.id
_entity.type
_entity.pdbx_description
1 polymer ?
#
loop_
_entity_poly.entity_id
_entity_poly.type
_entity_poly.pdbx_seq_one_letter_code
_entity_poly.pdbx_strand_id
1 'polypeptide(L)'
;MAEIDYTRRNKYARPLSEAEKERLDEFIDAIHYSARYSDDQYEYRHVQLPKAMLKVIPKEYHDPQTGTLKLLWEEEWRALGITQSLGWEHYEVHEPEPHILLFKRSINYQPPTQQQEAYALTMLRLMSLLNYALWFSIISLMYQIRIN
;
A
#
# COMPACT_ATOMS: atom_id res chain seq x y z
N MET A 1 16.48 16.34 5.39
CA MET A 1 15.69 15.44 4.52
C MET A 1 14.97 14.45 5.42
N ALA A 2 13.65 14.42 5.46
CA ALA A 2 12.93 13.51 6.35
C ALA A 2 12.98 12.07 5.79
N GLU A 3 13.66 11.19 6.50
CA GLU A 3 13.53 9.74 6.33
C GLU A 3 12.07 9.35 6.59
N ILE A 4 11.55 8.38 5.83
CA ILE A 4 10.17 7.93 6.02
C ILE A 4 10.09 7.25 7.39
N ASP A 5 9.29 7.82 8.29
CA ASP A 5 9.06 7.18 9.59
C ASP A 5 8.06 6.02 9.44
N TYR A 6 8.60 4.85 9.13
CA TYR A 6 7.82 3.62 8.97
C TYR A 6 7.06 3.21 10.23
N THR A 7 7.37 3.77 11.42
CA THR A 7 6.62 3.47 12.64
C THR A 7 5.19 4.01 12.58
N ARG A 8 4.95 5.02 11.74
CA ARG A 8 3.61 5.62 11.48
C ARG A 8 2.80 4.86 10.44
N ARG A 9 3.30 3.73 9.92
CA ARG A 9 2.65 2.87 8.91
C ARG A 9 2.14 1.58 9.57
N ASN A 10 1.10 0.98 9.00
CA ASN A 10 0.73 -0.40 9.37
C ASN A 10 1.89 -1.36 9.05
N LYS A 11 2.11 -2.38 9.91
CA LYS A 11 3.19 -3.37 9.70
C LYS A 11 3.08 -4.10 8.36
N TYR A 12 1.85 -4.36 7.92
CA TYR A 12 1.51 -4.97 6.63
C TYR A 12 0.38 -4.19 6.00
N ALA A 13 0.31 -4.17 4.67
CA ALA A 13 -0.82 -3.57 3.95
C ALA A 13 -2.13 -4.26 4.35
N ARG A 14 -3.08 -3.48 4.86
CA ARG A 14 -4.44 -3.99 5.15
C ARG A 14 -5.28 -3.79 3.90
N PRO A 15 -5.77 -4.85 3.23
CA PRO A 15 -6.65 -4.68 2.09
C PRO A 15 -8.03 -4.14 2.52
N LEU A 16 -8.69 -3.40 1.62
CA LEU A 16 -10.08 -3.02 1.80
C LEU A 16 -11.02 -4.17 1.40
N SER A 17 -12.09 -4.36 2.18
CA SER A 17 -13.23 -5.19 1.79
C SER A 17 -14.04 -4.53 0.67
N GLU A 18 -14.82 -5.32 -0.07
CA GLU A 18 -15.64 -4.81 -1.17
C GLU A 18 -16.65 -3.73 -0.71
N ALA A 19 -17.28 -3.93 0.45
CA ALA A 19 -18.19 -2.95 1.04
C ALA A 19 -17.49 -1.66 1.52
N GLU A 20 -16.19 -1.71 1.84
CA GLU A 20 -15.41 -0.49 2.11
C GLU A 20 -15.06 0.24 0.81
N LYS A 21 -14.69 -0.48 -0.25
CA LYS A 21 -14.41 0.10 -1.57
C LYS A 21 -15.63 0.78 -2.17
N GLU A 22 -16.80 0.12 -2.13
CA GLU A 22 -18.05 0.67 -2.65
C GLU A 22 -18.43 2.00 -1.99
N ARG A 23 -18.20 2.13 -0.68
CA ARG A 23 -18.43 3.39 0.04
C ARG A 23 -17.44 4.50 -0.32
N LEU A 24 -16.25 4.15 -0.81
CA LEU A 24 -15.24 5.13 -1.23
C LEU A 24 -15.43 5.56 -2.68
N ASP A 25 -16.10 4.75 -3.50
CA ASP A 25 -16.30 4.96 -4.93
C ASP A 25 -16.94 6.33 -5.23
N GLU A 26 -17.88 6.77 -4.39
CA GLU A 26 -18.54 8.08 -4.53
C GLU A 26 -17.58 9.30 -4.43
N PHE A 27 -16.39 9.12 -3.87
CA PHE A 27 -15.43 10.20 -3.66
C PHE A 27 -14.29 10.23 -4.68
N ILE A 28 -14.12 9.17 -5.48
CA ILE A 28 -12.93 8.99 -6.34
C ILE A 28 -12.77 10.16 -7.32
N ASP A 29 -13.86 10.56 -7.98
CA ASP A 29 -13.86 11.65 -8.95
C ASP A 29 -13.57 13.03 -8.34
N ALA A 30 -13.74 13.16 -7.02
CA ALA A 30 -13.50 14.40 -6.28
C ALA A 30 -12.08 14.49 -5.69
N ILE A 31 -11.23 13.48 -5.88
CA ILE A 31 -9.84 13.51 -5.44
C ILE A 31 -9.05 14.51 -6.30
N HIS A 32 -8.38 15.46 -5.64
CA HIS A 32 -7.57 16.48 -6.32
C HIS A 32 -6.08 16.14 -6.28
N TYR A 33 -5.39 16.35 -7.41
CA TYR A 33 -3.96 16.09 -7.56
C TYR A 33 -3.23 17.39 -7.85
N SER A 34 -2.25 17.74 -7.01
CA SER A 34 -1.43 18.94 -7.22
C SER A 34 -0.56 18.83 -8.47
N ALA A 35 -0.03 19.97 -8.93
CA ALA A 35 1.12 19.98 -9.83
C ALA A 35 2.32 19.27 -9.17
N ARG A 36 3.21 18.72 -10.01
CA ARG A 36 4.47 18.09 -9.56
C ARG A 36 5.52 19.17 -9.39
N TYR A 37 6.34 19.06 -8.35
CA TYR A 37 7.49 19.92 -8.08
C TYR A 37 8.67 19.04 -7.67
N SER A 38 9.90 19.50 -7.89
CA SER A 38 11.09 18.66 -7.69
C SER A 38 12.22 19.45 -7.04
N ASP A 39 13.08 18.72 -6.33
CA ASP A 39 14.42 19.17 -5.97
C ASP A 39 15.48 18.39 -6.79
N ASP A 40 16.71 18.29 -6.30
CA ASP A 40 17.79 17.57 -7.00
C ASP A 40 17.67 16.04 -6.92
N GLN A 41 16.87 15.49 -6.00
CA GLN A 41 16.83 14.06 -5.70
C GLN A 41 15.44 13.44 -5.92
N TYR A 42 14.37 14.20 -5.64
CA TYR A 42 13.01 13.72 -5.61
C TYR A 42 12.04 14.62 -6.38
N GLU A 43 11.02 13.98 -6.92
CA GLU A 43 9.79 14.60 -7.40
C GLU A 43 8.71 14.45 -6.34
N TYR A 44 7.92 15.49 -6.13
CA TYR A 44 6.91 15.61 -5.09
C TYR A 44 5.56 15.98 -5.68
N ARG A 45 4.50 15.55 -4.99
CA ARG A 45 3.15 16.07 -5.17
C ARG A 45 2.34 15.85 -3.90
N HIS A 46 1.22 16.55 -3.79
CA HIS A 46 0.22 16.23 -2.79
C HIS A 46 -1.10 15.82 -3.45
N VAL A 47 -1.84 14.97 -2.76
CA VAL A 47 -3.19 14.55 -3.13
C VAL A 47 -4.14 15.03 -2.05
N GLN A 48 -5.19 15.73 -2.43
CA GLN A 48 -6.21 16.22 -1.50
C GLN A 48 -7.46 15.35 -1.65
N LEU A 49 -7.81 14.67 -0.57
CA LEU A 49 -9.04 13.89 -0.47
C LEU A 49 -10.21 14.81 -0.12
N PRO A 50 -11.43 14.50 -0.58
CA PRO A 50 -12.64 15.15 -0.06
C PRO A 50 -12.73 14.99 1.46
N LYS A 51 -13.01 16.07 2.20
CA LYS A 51 -13.11 16.01 3.67
C LYS A 51 -14.16 15.01 4.17
N ALA A 52 -15.21 14.76 3.38
CA ALA A 52 -16.23 13.76 3.68
C ALA A 52 -15.68 12.32 3.59
N MET A 53 -14.78 12.06 2.63
CA MET A 53 -14.14 10.76 2.43
C MET A 53 -13.37 10.31 3.68
N LEU A 54 -12.69 11.23 4.37
CA LEU A 54 -11.96 10.93 5.62
C LEU A 54 -12.82 10.26 6.70
N LYS A 55 -14.15 10.46 6.70
CA LYS A 55 -15.05 9.85 7.68
C LYS A 55 -15.43 8.42 7.32
N VAL A 56 -15.27 8.06 6.06
CA VAL A 56 -15.66 6.76 5.47
C VAL A 56 -14.46 5.81 5.42
N ILE A 57 -13.25 6.37 5.40
CA ILE A 57 -12.01 5.60 5.50
C ILE A 57 -12.01 4.73 6.77
N PRO A 58 -11.60 3.45 6.67
CA PRO A 58 -11.54 2.56 7.83
C PRO A 58 -10.64 3.10 8.95
N LYS A 59 -11.09 2.96 10.20
CA LYS A 59 -10.40 3.49 11.38
C LYS A 59 -8.97 2.97 11.53
N GLU A 60 -8.68 1.79 10.98
CA GLU A 60 -7.37 1.16 11.00
C GLU A 60 -6.32 1.91 10.16
N TYR A 61 -6.75 2.73 9.20
CA TYR A 61 -5.89 3.67 8.48
C TYR A 61 -5.72 5.01 9.19
N HIS A 62 -6.47 5.27 10.26
CA HIS A 62 -6.29 6.47 11.08
C HIS A 62 -5.27 6.22 12.20
N ASP A 63 -4.51 7.26 12.50
CA ASP A 63 -3.67 7.33 13.69
C ASP A 63 -4.55 7.79 14.87
N PRO A 64 -4.73 6.96 15.92
CA PRO A 64 -5.55 7.31 17.07
C PRO A 64 -5.03 8.52 17.87
N GLN A 65 -3.74 8.85 17.76
CA GLN A 65 -3.12 9.90 18.56
C GLN A 65 -3.30 11.27 17.92
N THR A 66 -3.12 11.36 16.61
CA THR A 66 -3.13 12.63 15.87
C THR A 66 -4.47 12.90 15.18
N GLY A 67 -5.32 11.88 15.01
CA GLY A 67 -6.56 11.98 14.23
C GLY A 67 -6.32 12.11 12.71
N THR A 68 -5.08 11.98 12.27
CA THR A 68 -4.69 11.98 10.86
C THR A 68 -4.76 10.56 10.28
N LEU A 69 -4.51 10.42 8.98
CA LEU A 69 -4.20 9.11 8.42
C LEU A 69 -2.80 8.67 8.86
N LYS A 70 -2.60 7.36 8.95
CA LYS A 70 -1.28 6.73 8.99
C LYS A 70 -0.57 6.92 7.66
N LEU A 71 0.73 6.66 7.63
CA LEU A 71 1.40 6.40 6.37
C LEU A 71 0.80 5.14 5.73
N LEU A 72 0.63 5.17 4.41
CA LEU A 72 -0.07 4.14 3.66
C LEU A 72 0.91 3.41 2.76
N TRP A 73 0.72 2.10 2.63
CA TRP A 73 1.37 1.29 1.59
C TRP A 73 0.83 1.64 0.19
N GLU A 74 1.56 1.25 -0.85
CA GLU A 74 1.13 1.46 -2.24
C GLU A 74 -0.23 0.85 -2.52
N GLU A 75 -0.45 -0.36 -2.06
CA GLU A 75 -1.70 -1.09 -2.21
C GLU A 75 -2.84 -0.43 -1.44
N GLU A 76 -2.56 0.16 -0.28
CA GLU A 76 -3.57 0.83 0.56
C GLU A 76 -4.04 2.13 -0.08
N TRP A 77 -3.12 3.02 -0.48
CA TRP A 77 -3.53 4.29 -1.08
C TRP A 77 -4.13 4.10 -2.48
N ARG A 78 -3.69 3.10 -3.25
CA ARG A 78 -4.35 2.72 -4.51
C ARG A 78 -5.77 2.20 -4.27
N ALA A 79 -5.98 1.40 -3.23
CA ALA A 79 -7.30 0.90 -2.87
C ALA A 79 -8.28 2.00 -2.43
N LEU A 80 -7.78 3.14 -1.93
CA LEU A 80 -8.58 4.33 -1.65
C LEU A 80 -9.05 5.06 -2.93
N GLY A 81 -8.61 4.64 -4.12
CA GLY A 81 -8.95 5.29 -5.39
C GLY A 81 -7.95 6.35 -5.83
N ILE A 82 -6.84 6.54 -5.11
CA ILE A 82 -5.76 7.44 -5.56
C ILE A 82 -5.04 6.78 -6.74
N THR A 83 -5.03 7.47 -7.88
CA THR A 83 -4.43 6.99 -9.12
C THR A 83 -3.25 7.86 -9.53
N GLN A 84 -2.07 7.26 -9.56
CA GLN A 84 -0.83 7.90 -10.02
C GLN A 84 0.10 6.86 -10.64
N SER A 85 1.12 7.33 -11.35
CA SER A 85 2.17 6.50 -11.95
C SER A 85 2.92 5.66 -10.91
N LEU A 86 3.81 4.78 -11.35
CA LEU A 86 4.63 3.97 -10.44
C LEU A 86 5.69 4.80 -9.71
N GLY A 87 6.12 4.30 -8.54
CA GLY A 87 7.25 4.82 -7.76
C GLY A 87 6.94 5.91 -6.74
N TRP A 88 5.67 6.30 -6.58
CA TRP A 88 5.26 7.29 -5.59
C TRP A 88 5.12 6.66 -4.20
N GLU A 89 5.74 7.29 -3.21
CA GLU A 89 5.73 6.88 -1.81
C GLU A 89 5.03 7.93 -0.95
N HIS A 90 4.02 7.52 -0.17
CA HIS A 90 3.40 8.36 0.86
C HIS A 90 4.40 8.48 2.02
N TYR A 91 5.01 9.67 2.16
CA TYR A 91 6.19 9.84 3.00
C TYR A 91 5.95 10.64 4.28
N GLU A 92 4.93 11.48 4.31
CA GLU A 92 4.65 12.37 5.42
C GLU A 92 3.15 12.68 5.51
N VAL A 93 2.69 12.91 6.74
CA VAL A 93 1.31 13.26 7.05
C VAL A 93 1.24 14.73 7.43
N HIS A 94 0.35 15.47 6.77
CA HIS A 94 0.16 16.88 7.07
C HIS A 94 -0.86 17.07 8.19
N GLU A 95 -0.39 17.28 9.43
CA GLU A 95 -1.25 17.37 10.62
C GLU A 95 -2.31 18.49 10.57
N PRO A 96 -2.01 19.71 10.09
CA PRO A 96 -3.02 20.77 10.00
C PRO A 96 -4.19 20.44 9.07
N GLU A 97 -3.93 19.68 8.00
CA GLU A 97 -4.92 19.31 6.99
C GLU A 97 -4.85 17.81 6.69
N PRO A 98 -5.52 16.94 7.49
CA PRO A 98 -5.39 15.48 7.40
C PRO A 98 -5.90 14.86 6.10
N HIS A 99 -6.57 15.67 5.28
CA HIS A 99 -7.07 15.29 3.96
C HIS A 99 -6.02 15.47 2.87
N ILE A 100 -4.84 16.03 3.18
CA ILE A 100 -3.73 16.22 2.26
C ILE A 100 -2.69 15.13 2.53
N LEU A 101 -2.45 14.28 1.53
CA LEU A 101 -1.44 13.23 1.54
C LEU A 101 -0.23 13.68 0.72
N LEU A 102 0.97 13.50 1.28
CA LEU A 102 2.22 13.95 0.66
C LEU A 102 2.96 12.76 0.02
N PHE A 103 3.25 12.87 -1.27
CA PHE A 103 3.94 11.84 -2.03
C PHE A 103 5.28 12.33 -2.55
N LYS A 104 6.27 11.44 -2.55
CA LYS A 104 7.58 11.65 -3.18
C LYS A 104 7.97 10.46 -4.04
N ARG A 105 8.80 10.68 -5.04
CA ARG A 105 9.39 9.64 -5.90
C ARG A 105 10.81 10.05 -6.29
N SER A 106 11.73 9.10 -6.42
CA SER A 106 13.08 9.39 -6.94
C SER A 106 13.02 9.93 -8.37
N ILE A 107 13.78 10.98 -8.71
CA ILE A 107 13.85 11.52 -10.08
C ILE A 107 14.35 10.47 -11.07
N ASN A 108 15.22 9.58 -10.62
CA ASN A 108 15.79 8.50 -11.43
C ASN A 108 15.00 7.19 -11.30
N TYR A 109 13.73 7.26 -10.89
CA TYR A 109 12.89 6.06 -10.76
C TYR A 109 12.79 5.32 -12.09
N GLN A 110 13.27 4.08 -12.11
CA GLN A 110 13.04 3.16 -13.20
C GLN A 110 11.96 2.17 -12.78
N PRO A 111 10.88 2.02 -13.57
CA PRO A 111 9.91 0.96 -13.30
C PRO A 111 10.63 -0.40 -13.37
N PRO A 112 10.21 -1.38 -12.58
CA PRO A 112 10.76 -2.73 -12.69
C PRO A 112 10.63 -3.21 -14.14
N THR A 113 11.70 -3.82 -14.64
CA THR A 113 11.70 -4.37 -16.00
C THR A 113 10.78 -5.59 -16.06
N GLN A 114 10.17 -5.87 -17.21
CA GLN A 114 9.31 -7.05 -17.41
C GLN A 114 10.00 -8.36 -16.96
N GLN A 115 11.32 -8.42 -17.11
CA GLN A 115 12.12 -9.55 -16.67
C GLN A 115 12.17 -9.68 -15.13
N GLN A 116 12.31 -8.56 -14.41
CA GLN A 116 12.24 -8.53 -12.93
C GLN A 116 10.85 -8.92 -12.41
N GLU A 117 9.79 -8.45 -13.07
CA GLU A 117 8.42 -8.84 -12.76
C GLU A 117 8.20 -10.35 -12.98
N ALA A 118 8.68 -10.88 -14.11
CA ALA A 118 8.63 -12.30 -14.41
C ALA A 118 9.39 -13.15 -13.38
N TYR A 119 10.57 -12.69 -12.94
CA TYR A 119 11.32 -13.36 -11.87
C TYR A 119 10.56 -13.30 -10.54
N ALA A 120 9.99 -12.16 -10.16
CA ALA A 120 9.21 -12.03 -8.93
C ALA A 120 8.00 -12.98 -8.92
N LEU A 121 7.25 -13.06 -10.03
CA LEU A 121 6.14 -13.99 -10.19
C LEU A 121 6.60 -15.45 -10.14
N THR A 122 7.73 -15.76 -10.78
CA THR A 122 8.32 -17.10 -10.75
C THR A 122 8.75 -17.48 -9.34
N MET A 123 9.36 -16.56 -8.60
CA MET A 123 9.77 -16.75 -7.21
C MET A 123 8.57 -16.93 -6.28
N LEU A 124 7.51 -16.12 -6.41
CA LEU A 124 6.26 -16.29 -5.66
C LEU A 124 5.64 -17.67 -5.92
N ARG A 125 5.64 -18.13 -7.18
CA ARG A 125 5.16 -19.46 -7.55
C ARG A 125 6.03 -20.58 -6.98
N LEU A 126 7.35 -20.43 -6.98
CA LEU A 126 8.25 -21.40 -6.34
C LEU A 126 8.07 -21.42 -4.82
N MET A 127 7.92 -20.26 -4.17
CA MET A 127 7.68 -20.15 -2.72
C MET A 127 6.33 -20.76 -2.32
N SER A 128 5.28 -20.63 -3.13
CA SER A 128 4.01 -21.30 -2.87
C SER A 128 4.15 -22.82 -3.02
N LEU A 129 4.83 -23.31 -4.06
CA LEU A 129 5.09 -24.74 -4.27
C LEU A 129 5.94 -25.36 -3.15
N LEU A 130 6.94 -24.62 -2.63
CA LEU A 130 7.76 -25.07 -1.51
C LEU A 130 6.99 -25.14 -0.18
N ASN A 131 5.97 -24.30 0.01
CA ASN A 131 5.06 -24.37 1.17
C ASN A 131 4.06 -25.54 1.09
N TYR A 132 3.70 -26.02 -0.11
CA TYR A 132 2.88 -27.23 -0.26
C TYR A 132 3.71 -28.52 -0.20
N ALA A 133 4.98 -28.49 -0.63
CA ALA A 133 5.82 -29.69 -0.70
C ALA A 133 6.14 -30.30 0.69
N LEU A 134 6.29 -29.48 1.73
CA LEU A 134 6.51 -29.98 3.10
C LEU A 134 5.20 -30.37 3.81
N TRP A 135 4.08 -29.73 3.47
CA TRP A 135 2.79 -30.01 4.09
C TRP A 135 2.21 -31.35 3.64
N PHE A 136 2.40 -31.73 2.37
CA PHE A 136 2.04 -33.06 1.86
C PHE A 136 2.92 -34.18 2.43
N SER A 137 4.22 -33.94 2.67
CA SER A 137 5.10 -34.94 3.27
C SER A 137 4.77 -35.19 4.76
N ILE A 138 4.43 -34.16 5.53
CA ILE A 138 4.08 -34.31 6.95
C ILE A 138 2.71 -34.99 7.10
N ILE A 139 1.71 -34.64 6.28
CA ILE A 139 0.39 -35.29 6.31
C ILE A 139 0.47 -36.74 5.80
N SER A 140 1.28 -37.02 4.77
CA SER A 140 1.49 -38.39 4.28
C SER A 140 2.26 -39.26 5.28
N LEU A 141 3.22 -38.71 6.04
CA LEU A 141 3.94 -39.45 7.07
C LEU A 141 3.05 -39.71 8.30
N MET A 142 2.18 -38.77 8.66
CA MET A 142 1.20 -38.95 9.75
C MET A 142 0.07 -39.94 9.39
N TYR A 143 -0.31 -40.06 8.11
CA TYR A 143 -1.26 -41.08 7.65
C TYR A 143 -0.64 -42.48 7.55
N GLN A 144 0.66 -42.59 7.24
CA GLN A 144 1.35 -43.89 7.11
C GLN A 144 1.70 -44.53 8.47
N ILE A 145 1.81 -43.76 9.55
CA ILE A 145 2.12 -44.28 10.89
C ILE A 145 0.87 -44.79 11.63
N ARG A 146 -0.35 -44.48 11.16
CA ARG A 146 -1.61 -44.92 11.79
C ARG A 146 -2.21 -46.21 11.20
N ILE A 147 -1.52 -46.86 10.26
CA ILE A 147 -1.93 -48.15 9.67
C ILE A 147 -0.85 -49.23 9.89
N ASN A 148 -0.24 -49.25 11.07
CA ASN A 148 0.49 -50.41 11.61
C ASN A 148 0.35 -50.45 13.13
#